data_AF-A0A6I5RQ58-F1
#
_entry.id   AF-A0A6I5RQ58-F1
#
_cell.length_a   1.000
_cell.length_b   1.000
_cell.length_c   1.000
_cell.angle_alpha   90.00
_cell.angle_beta   90.00
_cell.angle_gamma   90.00
#
_symmetry.space_group_name_H-M   'P 1'
#
loop_
_entity.id
_entity.type
_entity.pdbx_description
1 polymer ?
#
loop_
_entity_poly.entity_id
_entity_poly.type
_entity_poly.pdbx_seq_one_letter_code
_entity_poly.pdbx_strand_id
1 'polypeptide(L)'
;SDLSSDAKGALDKLVSALKARPELRLEIEGTSAQSSDGPLIAEQRLEREYQATYYKMLQRRGEKVPAQATQLQVPDDEKPAMLEAIYRSRLKQQPPAQWEQLDRKERTDNLRDAVIKSWAESALLLRQLGQARASSIKDYLVDQGKLEDQRVYFVDATLGQAEADGRVISQLHLDSE
;
A
#
# COMPACT_ATOMS: atom_id res chain seq x y z
N SER A 1 -7.11 -2.18 -3.53
CA SER A 1 -7.51 -0.81 -3.16
C SER A 1 -8.96 -0.68 -3.55
N ASP A 2 -9.82 -0.12 -2.71
CA ASP A 2 -11.23 0.00 -3.08
C ASP A 2 -11.44 1.18 -4.04
N LEU A 3 -12.32 1.00 -5.02
CA LEU A 3 -12.70 2.04 -5.98
C LEU A 3 -13.84 2.89 -5.39
N SER A 4 -13.72 4.22 -5.47
CA SER A 4 -14.79 5.14 -5.07
C SER A 4 -16.02 5.05 -5.98
N SER A 5 -17.16 5.56 -5.52
CA SER A 5 -18.39 5.64 -6.34
C SER A 5 -18.17 6.37 -7.66
N ASP A 6 -17.44 7.49 -7.61
CA ASP A 6 -17.18 8.33 -8.77
C ASP A 6 -16.28 7.62 -9.77
N ALA A 7 -15.26 6.90 -9.28
CA ALA A 7 -14.39 6.07 -10.11
C ALA A 7 -15.19 4.96 -10.80
N LYS A 8 -16.06 4.27 -10.06
CA LYS A 8 -16.95 3.24 -10.63
C LYS A 8 -17.85 3.81 -11.72
N GLY A 9 -18.49 4.96 -11.48
CA GLY A 9 -19.34 5.62 -12.48
C GLY A 9 -18.58 6.07 -13.74
N ALA A 10 -17.32 6.48 -13.61
CA ALA A 10 -16.46 6.77 -14.76
C ALA A 10 -16.09 5.49 -15.55
N LEU A 11 -15.76 4.40 -14.83
CA LEU A 11 -15.47 3.10 -15.43
C LEU A 11 -16.68 2.51 -16.15
N ASP A 12 -17.90 2.67 -15.62
CA ASP A 12 -19.13 2.18 -16.27
C ASP A 12 -19.38 2.87 -17.63
N LYS A 13 -19.07 4.18 -17.72
CA LYS A 13 -19.13 4.92 -18.99
C LYS A 13 -18.07 4.42 -19.97
N LEU A 14 -16.85 4.19 -19.49
CA LEU A 14 -15.76 3.64 -20.29
C LEU A 14 -16.10 2.25 -20.85
N VAL A 15 -16.65 1.37 -20.01
CA VAL A 15 -17.14 0.04 -20.42
C VAL A 15 -18.18 0.16 -21.53
N SER A 16 -19.15 1.06 -21.37
CA SER A 16 -20.20 1.28 -22.37
C SER A 16 -19.61 1.71 -23.72
N ALA A 17 -18.62 2.61 -23.72
CA ALA A 17 -17.92 3.04 -24.93
C ALA A 17 -17.09 1.92 -25.57
N LEU A 18 -16.37 1.12 -24.76
CA LEU A 18 -15.55 0.00 -25.24
C LEU A 18 -16.39 -1.17 -25.81
N LYS A 19 -17.62 -1.35 -25.32
CA LYS A 19 -18.57 -2.32 -25.91
C LYS A 19 -19.07 -1.87 -27.28
N ALA A 20 -19.23 -0.57 -27.49
CA ALA A 20 -19.64 -0.01 -28.78
C ALA A 20 -18.51 -0.03 -29.83
N ARG A 21 -17.26 -0.25 -29.41
CA ARG A 21 -16.06 -0.29 -30.26
C ARG A 21 -15.21 -1.53 -29.94
N PRO A 22 -15.62 -2.71 -30.41
CA PRO A 22 -14.96 -3.98 -30.07
C PRO A 22 -13.47 -4.05 -30.48
N GLU A 23 -13.07 -3.26 -31.47
CA GLU A 23 -11.69 -3.15 -31.98
C GLU A 23 -10.72 -2.48 -30.99
N LEU A 24 -11.24 -1.71 -30.03
CA LEU A 24 -10.39 -0.99 -29.07
C LEU A 24 -9.91 -1.89 -27.94
N ARG A 25 -8.67 -1.66 -27.51
CA ARG A 25 -8.08 -2.23 -26.29
C ARG A 25 -7.84 -1.13 -25.27
N LEU A 26 -7.86 -1.52 -24.01
CA LEU A 26 -7.60 -0.64 -22.88
C LEU A 26 -6.31 -1.05 -22.20
N GLU A 27 -5.40 -0.09 -22.08
CA GLU A 27 -4.20 -0.21 -21.27
C GLU A 27 -4.37 0.58 -19.98
N ILE A 28 -4.04 -0.05 -18.85
CA ILE A 28 -4.12 0.54 -17.52
C ILE A 28 -2.71 0.79 -17.01
N GLU A 29 -2.44 2.05 -16.68
CA GLU A 29 -1.23 2.47 -16.01
C GLU A 29 -1.54 2.75 -14.53
N GLY A 30 -0.95 1.94 -13.65
CA GLY A 30 -1.23 2.02 -12.22
C GLY A 30 -0.43 3.12 -11.54
N THR A 31 -1.09 4.16 -11.04
CA THR A 31 -0.37 5.30 -10.44
C THR A 31 -0.38 5.25 -8.91
N SER A 32 0.78 5.58 -8.33
CA SER A 32 0.92 5.91 -6.91
C SER A 32 1.64 7.25 -6.75
N ALA A 33 1.41 7.94 -5.64
CA ALA A 33 2.06 9.22 -5.35
C ALA A 33 2.69 9.17 -3.96
N GLN A 34 4.01 9.41 -3.88
CA GLN A 34 4.75 9.33 -2.62
C GLN A 34 4.18 10.24 -1.53
N SER A 35 3.74 11.45 -1.89
CA SER A 35 3.27 12.46 -0.92
C SER A 35 1.98 12.07 -0.21
N SER A 36 1.03 11.44 -0.91
CA SER A 36 -0.25 11.01 -0.31
C SER A 36 -0.24 9.55 0.12
N ASP A 37 0.40 8.67 -0.64
CA ASP A 37 0.38 7.23 -0.39
C ASP A 37 1.47 6.79 0.57
N GLY A 38 2.66 7.40 0.49
CA GLY A 38 3.85 6.99 1.23
C GLY A 38 3.62 6.86 2.75
N PRO A 39 3.09 7.89 3.42
CA PRO A 39 2.81 7.81 4.85
C PRO A 39 1.85 6.66 5.20
N LEU A 40 0.76 6.52 4.46
CA LEU A 40 -0.27 5.51 4.75
C LEU A 40 0.24 4.08 4.54
N ILE A 41 0.96 3.81 3.45
CA ILE A 41 1.54 2.47 3.21
C ILE A 41 2.61 2.13 4.24
N ALA A 42 3.35 3.14 4.71
CA ALA A 42 4.37 2.97 5.73
C ALA A 42 3.75 2.62 7.09
N GLU A 43 2.64 3.27 7.47
CA GLU A 43 1.92 2.92 8.70
C GLU A 43 1.35 1.51 8.65
N GLN A 44 0.72 1.14 7.53
CA GLN A 44 0.23 -0.23 7.34
C GLN A 44 1.38 -1.25 7.39
N ARG A 45 2.55 -0.89 6.85
CA ARG A 45 3.72 -1.76 6.91
C ARG A 45 4.21 -1.92 8.34
N LEU A 46 4.29 -0.83 9.09
CA LEU A 46 4.69 -0.87 10.50
C LEU A 46 3.74 -1.74 11.33
N GLU A 47 2.43 -1.61 11.12
CA GLU A 47 1.45 -2.45 11.82
C GLU A 47 1.64 -3.94 11.52
N ARG A 48 1.89 -4.30 10.25
CA ARG A 48 2.19 -5.70 9.87
C ARG A 48 3.47 -6.21 10.53
N GLU A 49 4.49 -5.37 10.70
CA GLU A 49 5.73 -5.76 11.39
C GLU A 49 5.50 -5.97 12.90
N TYR A 50 4.66 -5.14 13.54
CA TYR A 50 4.23 -5.38 14.92
C TYR A 50 3.50 -6.72 15.03
N GLN A 51 2.51 -6.94 14.18
CA GLN A 51 1.73 -8.17 14.16
C GLN A 51 2.61 -9.40 13.94
N ALA A 52 3.54 -9.36 12.97
CA ALA A 52 4.46 -10.46 12.69
C ALA A 52 5.43 -10.72 13.86
N THR A 53 5.91 -9.66 14.52
CA THR A 53 6.83 -9.77 15.66
C THR A 53 6.10 -10.34 16.88
N TYR A 54 4.91 -9.80 17.18
CA TYR A 54 4.06 -10.26 18.28
C TYR A 54 3.62 -11.71 18.08
N TYR A 55 3.23 -12.08 16.86
CA TYR A 55 2.90 -13.46 16.49
C TYR A 55 4.03 -14.44 16.82
N LYS A 56 5.26 -14.13 16.40
CA LYS A 56 6.45 -14.96 16.68
C LYS A 56 6.76 -15.02 18.17
N MET A 57 6.55 -13.94 18.91
CA MET A 57 6.72 -13.91 20.36
C MET A 57 5.74 -14.86 21.06
N LEU A 58 4.45 -14.77 20.74
CA LEU A 58 3.41 -15.63 21.30
C LEU A 58 3.66 -17.11 21.00
N GLN A 59 4.05 -17.43 19.76
CA GLN A 59 4.44 -18.80 19.38
C GLN A 59 5.58 -19.34 20.24
N ARG A 60 6.63 -18.54 20.49
CA ARG A 60 7.76 -18.95 21.34
C ARG A 60 7.37 -19.15 22.80
N ARG A 61 6.35 -18.43 23.27
CA ARG A 61 5.78 -18.59 24.62
C ARG A 61 4.80 -19.76 24.73
N GLY A 62 4.51 -20.45 23.62
CA GLY A 62 3.51 -21.53 23.58
C GLY A 62 2.07 -21.05 23.69
N GLU A 63 1.84 -19.75 23.49
CA GLU A 63 0.51 -19.15 23.51
C GLU A 63 -0.26 -19.47 22.23
N LYS A 64 -1.59 -19.52 22.32
CA LYS A 64 -2.44 -19.72 21.14
C LYS A 64 -2.35 -18.51 20.23
N VAL A 65 -2.09 -18.75 18.94
CA VAL A 65 -2.05 -17.73 17.90
C VAL A 65 -3.07 -18.04 16.81
N PRO A 66 -3.60 -17.00 16.12
CA PRO A 66 -4.52 -17.21 15.00
C PRO A 66 -3.82 -17.83 13.78
N ALA A 67 -4.58 -18.10 12.73
CA ALA A 67 -4.05 -18.65 11.48
C ALA A 67 -3.08 -17.68 10.78
N GLN A 68 -3.33 -16.37 10.88
CA GLN A 68 -2.51 -15.34 10.26
C GLN A 68 -2.14 -14.25 11.26
N ALA A 69 -0.90 -13.76 11.20
CA ALA A 69 -0.42 -12.69 12.07
C ALA A 69 -1.25 -11.41 11.96
N THR A 70 -1.78 -11.10 10.78
CA THR A 70 -2.62 -9.92 10.51
C THR A 70 -3.93 -9.89 11.28
N GLN A 71 -4.32 -11.01 11.90
CA GLN A 71 -5.51 -11.13 12.75
C GLN A 71 -5.22 -10.78 14.21
N LEU A 72 -3.95 -10.55 14.57
CA LEU A 72 -3.58 -10.14 15.92
C LEU A 72 -3.80 -8.64 16.10
N GLN A 73 -4.36 -8.30 17.25
CA GLN A 73 -4.27 -6.95 17.80
C GLN A 73 -3.06 -6.90 18.74
N VAL A 74 -2.12 -6.03 18.43
CA VAL A 74 -0.90 -5.88 19.22
C VAL A 74 -1.14 -4.87 20.34
N PRO A 75 -0.93 -5.23 21.63
CA PRO A 75 -1.06 -4.31 22.74
C PRO A 75 -0.11 -3.10 22.60
N ASP A 76 -0.60 -1.90 22.93
CA ASP A 76 0.17 -0.67 22.74
C ASP A 76 1.40 -0.57 23.67
N ASP A 77 1.36 -1.22 24.83
CA ASP A 77 2.47 -1.33 25.77
C ASP A 77 3.59 -2.26 25.27
N GLU A 78 3.28 -3.20 24.39
CA GLU A 78 4.24 -4.11 23.76
C GLU A 78 4.95 -3.45 22.55
N LYS A 79 4.30 -2.49 21.87
CA LYS A 79 4.83 -1.85 20.65
C LYS A 79 6.20 -1.18 20.82
N PRO A 80 6.50 -0.41 21.89
CA PRO A 80 7.78 0.27 22.03
C PRO A 80 8.99 -0.67 21.97
N ALA A 81 8.92 -1.83 22.62
CA ALA A 81 10.01 -2.81 22.61
C ALA A 81 10.21 -3.42 21.22
N MET A 82 9.10 -3.71 20.51
CA MET A 82 9.15 -4.22 19.14
C MET A 82 9.65 -3.18 18.13
N LEU A 83 9.28 -1.91 18.31
CA LEU A 83 9.64 -0.83 17.41
C LEU A 83 11.15 -0.68 17.28
N GLU A 84 11.89 -0.80 18.38
CA GLU A 84 13.35 -0.71 18.35
C GLU A 84 13.99 -1.86 17.55
N ALA A 85 13.47 -3.08 17.70
CA ALA A 85 13.91 -4.23 16.90
C ALA A 85 13.58 -4.04 15.41
N ILE A 86 12.39 -3.52 15.11
CA ILE A 86 11.94 -3.19 13.76
C ILE A 86 12.84 -2.12 13.15
N TYR A 87 13.16 -1.04 13.87
CA TYR A 87 14.07 0.01 13.45
C TYR A 87 15.43 -0.58 13.04
N ARG A 88 16.04 -1.39 13.92
CA ARG A 88 17.36 -1.99 13.66
C ARG A 88 17.33 -2.91 12.44
N SER A 89 16.27 -3.71 12.31
CA SER A 89 16.10 -4.62 11.18
C SER A 89 15.87 -3.89 9.86
N ARG A 90 15.07 -2.81 9.88
CA ARG A 90 14.70 -2.04 8.69
C ARG A 90 15.81 -1.11 8.23
N LEU A 91 16.33 -0.27 9.13
CA LEU A 91 17.34 0.74 8.82
C LEU A 91 18.77 0.18 8.85
N LYS A 92 18.96 -1.06 9.31
CA LYS A 92 20.27 -1.72 9.43
C LYS A 92 21.28 -0.92 10.27
N GLN A 93 20.78 -0.18 11.25
CA GLN A 93 21.58 0.66 12.12
C GLN A 93 21.04 0.69 13.56
N GLN A 94 21.87 1.16 14.48
CA GLN A 94 21.47 1.43 15.86
C GLN A 94 20.71 2.76 15.94
N PRO A 95 19.74 2.91 16.86
CA PRO A 95 19.23 4.23 17.22
C PRO A 95 20.41 5.15 17.62
N PRO A 96 20.42 6.43 17.22
CA PRO A 96 21.46 7.37 17.63
C PRO A 96 21.64 7.42 19.15
N ALA A 97 22.89 7.43 19.62
CA ALA A 97 23.20 7.43 21.05
C ALA A 97 22.56 8.61 21.81
N GLN A 98 22.42 9.78 21.16
CA GLN A 98 21.73 10.93 21.77
C GLN A 98 20.26 10.65 22.12
N TRP A 99 19.61 9.67 21.48
CA TRP A 99 18.22 9.31 21.80
C TRP A 99 18.09 8.56 23.13
N GLU A 100 19.18 8.06 23.71
CA GLU A 100 19.16 7.46 25.05
C GLU A 100 18.88 8.48 26.15
N GLN A 101 19.18 9.76 25.89
CA GLN A 101 18.97 10.87 26.82
C GLN A 101 17.56 11.46 26.72
N LEU A 102 16.81 11.11 25.68
CA LEU A 102 15.43 11.56 25.48
C LEU A 102 14.48 10.82 26.43
N ASP A 103 13.33 11.43 26.66
CA ASP A 103 12.27 10.69 27.34
C ASP A 103 11.75 9.53 26.47
N ARG A 104 11.01 8.61 27.11
CA ARG A 104 10.51 7.40 26.44
C ARG A 104 9.61 7.75 25.24
N LYS A 105 8.79 8.78 25.35
CA LYS A 105 7.84 9.16 24.31
C LYS A 105 8.59 9.75 23.12
N GLU A 106 9.45 10.72 23.34
CA GLU A 106 10.27 11.35 22.30
C GLU A 106 11.13 10.33 21.56
N ARG A 107 11.77 9.40 22.29
CA ARG A 107 12.53 8.30 21.68
C ARG A 107 11.64 7.40 20.82
N THR A 108 10.44 7.06 21.29
CA THR A 108 9.50 6.21 20.56
C THR A 108 9.01 6.90 19.29
N ASP A 109 8.67 8.18 19.37
CA ASP A 109 8.25 8.98 18.22
C ASP A 109 9.37 9.06 17.18
N ASN A 110 10.62 9.36 17.59
CA ASN A 110 11.77 9.40 16.69
C ASN A 110 12.04 8.07 15.98
N LEU A 111 11.92 6.95 16.70
CA LEU A 111 12.05 5.61 16.12
C LEU A 111 10.94 5.36 15.09
N ARG A 112 9.70 5.71 15.44
CA ARG A 112 8.52 5.54 14.57
C ARG A 112 8.71 6.36 13.30
N ASP A 113 9.02 7.64 13.42
CA ASP A 113 9.16 8.56 12.29
C ASP A 113 10.26 8.12 11.33
N ALA A 114 11.40 7.68 11.86
CA ALA A 114 12.48 7.16 11.03
C ALA A 114 12.07 5.89 10.26
N VAL A 115 11.35 4.98 10.92
CA VAL A 115 10.83 3.76 10.29
C VAL A 115 9.78 4.09 9.23
N ILE A 116 8.81 4.95 9.55
CA ILE A 116 7.76 5.41 8.64
C ILE A 116 8.38 6.06 7.42
N LYS A 117 9.29 7.03 7.61
CA LYS A 117 10.00 7.70 6.51
C LYS A 117 10.69 6.70 5.59
N SER A 118 11.38 5.70 6.16
CA SER A 118 12.10 4.68 5.38
C SER A 118 11.20 3.86 4.45
N TRP A 119 9.92 3.67 4.80
CA TRP A 119 8.95 2.95 3.97
C TRP A 119 8.14 3.88 3.08
N ALA A 120 7.85 5.10 3.53
CA ALA A 120 7.10 6.08 2.75
C ALA A 120 7.82 6.44 1.45
N GLU A 121 9.15 6.45 1.48
CA GLU A 121 10.02 6.72 0.32
C GLU A 121 10.35 5.44 -0.48
N SER A 122 9.74 4.29 -0.14
CA SER A 122 10.07 3.02 -0.80
C SER A 122 9.43 2.92 -2.19
N ALA A 123 10.24 3.13 -3.22
CA ALA A 123 9.82 2.97 -4.63
C ALA A 123 9.18 1.59 -4.91
N LEU A 124 9.69 0.53 -4.28
CA LEU A 124 9.10 -0.81 -4.40
C LEU A 124 7.67 -0.86 -3.85
N LEU A 125 7.43 -0.33 -2.64
CA LEU A 125 6.10 -0.34 -2.03
C LEU A 125 5.11 0.54 -2.82
N LEU A 126 5.56 1.69 -3.30
CA LEU A 126 4.76 2.57 -4.15
C LEU A 126 4.41 1.89 -5.49
N ARG A 127 5.39 1.26 -6.15
CA ARG A 127 5.15 0.49 -7.37
C ARG A 127 4.15 -0.65 -7.15
N GLN A 128 4.28 -1.39 -6.05
CA GLN A 128 3.31 -2.44 -5.67
C GLN A 128 1.91 -1.87 -5.45
N LEU A 129 1.78 -0.69 -4.85
CA LEU A 129 0.49 -0.02 -4.70
C LEU A 129 -0.11 0.37 -6.05
N GLY A 130 0.69 0.94 -6.96
CA GLY A 130 0.25 1.26 -8.32
C GLY A 130 -0.23 0.02 -9.07
N GLN A 131 0.52 -1.09 -9.00
CA GLN A 131 0.13 -2.39 -9.56
C GLN A 131 -1.19 -2.90 -8.97
N ALA A 132 -1.33 -2.84 -7.64
CA ALA A 132 -2.56 -3.27 -6.97
C ALA A 132 -3.77 -2.41 -7.37
N ARG A 133 -3.59 -1.11 -7.61
CA ARG A 133 -4.64 -0.22 -8.11
C ARG A 133 -5.04 -0.55 -9.55
N ALA A 134 -4.05 -0.77 -10.43
CA ALA A 134 -4.34 -1.19 -11.80
C ALA A 134 -5.08 -2.52 -11.85
N SER A 135 -4.68 -3.48 -11.02
CA SER A 135 -5.41 -4.75 -10.85
C SER A 135 -6.85 -4.50 -10.42
N SER A 136 -7.09 -3.69 -9.39
CA SER A 136 -8.45 -3.37 -8.94
C SER A 136 -9.30 -2.70 -10.03
N ILE A 137 -8.72 -1.89 -10.90
CA ILE A 137 -9.43 -1.32 -12.07
C ILE A 137 -9.76 -2.42 -13.09
N LYS A 138 -8.78 -3.26 -13.44
CA LYS A 138 -8.97 -4.38 -14.37
C LYS A 138 -10.05 -5.34 -13.88
N ASP A 139 -9.99 -5.76 -12.62
CA ASP A 139 -10.96 -6.65 -11.99
C ASP A 139 -12.37 -6.05 -12.10
N TYR A 140 -12.53 -4.74 -11.84
CA TYR A 140 -13.83 -4.08 -12.00
C TYR A 140 -14.33 -4.10 -13.45
N LEU A 141 -13.46 -3.79 -14.42
CA LEU A 141 -13.82 -3.74 -15.84
C LEU A 141 -14.21 -5.12 -16.41
N VAL A 142 -13.55 -6.17 -15.96
CA VAL A 142 -13.83 -7.56 -16.38
C VAL A 142 -15.04 -8.11 -15.62
N ASP A 143 -15.01 -8.05 -14.28
CA ASP A 143 -16.01 -8.72 -13.46
C ASP A 143 -17.36 -7.98 -13.44
N GLN A 144 -17.33 -6.66 -13.29
CA GLN A 144 -18.55 -5.84 -13.26
C GLN A 144 -18.90 -5.35 -14.66
N GLY A 145 -17.91 -4.83 -15.39
CA GLY A 145 -18.08 -4.31 -16.74
C GLY A 145 -18.36 -5.39 -17.80
N LYS A 146 -18.02 -6.64 -17.54
CA LYS A 146 -18.13 -7.76 -18.51
C LYS A 146 -17.38 -7.48 -19.82
N LEU A 147 -16.25 -6.77 -19.72
CA LEU A 147 -15.30 -6.70 -20.82
C LEU A 147 -14.50 -8.01 -20.89
N GLU A 148 -14.12 -8.40 -22.10
CA GLU A 148 -13.24 -9.55 -22.28
C GLU A 148 -11.86 -9.26 -21.65
N ASP A 149 -11.34 -10.18 -20.85
CA ASP A 149 -10.05 -10.01 -20.14
C ASP A 149 -8.90 -9.67 -21.09
N GLN A 150 -8.89 -10.30 -22.28
CA GLN A 150 -7.93 -10.07 -23.35
C GLN A 150 -7.98 -8.66 -23.98
N ARG A 151 -8.92 -7.80 -23.59
CA ARG A 151 -9.00 -6.41 -24.04
C ARG A 151 -8.47 -5.42 -23.01
N VAL A 152 -8.08 -5.89 -21.83
CA VAL A 152 -7.63 -5.05 -20.71
C VAL A 152 -6.23 -5.46 -20.29
N TYR A 153 -5.26 -4.60 -20.59
CA TYR A 153 -3.84 -4.83 -20.39
C TYR A 153 -3.29 -3.95 -19.28
N PHE A 154 -2.27 -4.48 -18.60
CA PHE A 154 -1.46 -3.71 -17.66
C PHE A 154 -0.13 -3.39 -18.31
N VAL A 155 0.25 -2.10 -18.31
CA VAL A 155 1.54 -1.67 -18.86
C VAL A 155 2.61 -1.78 -17.77
N ASP A 156 2.65 -0.79 -16.89
CA ASP A 156 3.45 -0.79 -15.67
C ASP A 156 2.83 0.17 -14.66
N ALA A 157 3.38 0.19 -13.45
CA ALA A 157 3.02 1.17 -12.44
C ALA A 157 4.03 2.33 -12.43
N THR A 158 3.51 3.56 -12.39
CA THR A 158 4.31 4.78 -12.38
C THR A 158 4.12 5.59 -11.10
N LEU A 159 5.11 6.43 -10.81
CA LEU A 159 5.04 7.41 -9.73
C LEU A 159 4.52 8.72 -10.30
N GLY A 160 3.32 9.10 -9.87
CA GLY A 160 2.68 10.36 -10.22
C GLY A 160 2.72 11.35 -9.06
N GLN A 161 1.99 12.45 -9.24
CA GLN A 161 1.72 13.43 -8.19
C GLN A 161 0.29 13.24 -7.67
N ALA A 162 0.11 13.52 -6.38
CA ALA A 162 -1.22 13.61 -5.81
C ALA A 162 -1.85 14.95 -6.18
N GLU A 163 -3.15 14.93 -6.42
CA GLU A 163 -3.99 16.13 -6.52
C GLU A 163 -4.01 16.89 -5.18
N ALA A 164 -4.51 18.13 -5.19
CA ALA A 164 -4.59 18.97 -4.00
C ALA A 164 -5.41 18.34 -2.85
N ASP A 165 -6.33 17.41 -3.17
CA ASP A 165 -7.13 16.67 -2.20
C ASP A 165 -6.55 15.27 -1.86
N GLY A 166 -5.33 14.97 -2.31
CA GLY A 166 -4.63 13.72 -2.04
C GLY A 166 -4.98 12.57 -2.99
N ARG A 167 -5.92 12.75 -3.92
CA ARG A 167 -6.26 11.73 -4.92
C ARG A 167 -5.10 11.50 -5.88
N VAL A 168 -4.99 10.27 -6.37
CA VAL A 168 -3.97 9.87 -7.36
C VAL A 168 -4.68 9.37 -8.61
N ILE A 169 -4.40 10.02 -9.75
CA ILE A 169 -5.05 9.71 -11.02
C ILE A 169 -4.28 8.58 -11.70
N SER A 170 -5.00 7.50 -12.06
CA SER A 170 -4.47 6.44 -12.93
C SER A 170 -4.76 6.77 -14.39
N GLN A 171 -3.76 6.60 -15.26
CA GLN A 171 -3.93 6.86 -16.69
C GLN A 171 -4.48 5.61 -17.37
N LEU A 172 -5.39 5.84 -18.32
CA LEU A 172 -6.05 4.81 -19.11
C LEU A 172 -5.86 5.15 -20.58
N HIS A 173 -5.17 4.28 -21.31
CA HIS A 173 -4.87 4.50 -22.72
C HIS A 173 -5.74 3.59 -23.59
N LEU A 174 -6.23 4.13 -24.70
CA LEU A 174 -6.99 3.39 -25.69
C LEU A 174 -6.11 3.15 -26.90
N ASP A 175 -5.98 1.89 -27.30
CA ASP A 175 -5.26 1.49 -28.49
C ASP A 175 -6.20 0.82 -29.49
N SER A 176 -5.91 0.99 -30.78
CA SER A 176 -6.61 0.35 -31.89
C SER A 176 -5.59 -0.42 -32.71
N GLU A 177 -5.78 -1.73 -32.89
CA GLU A 177 -4.99 -2.52 -33.85
C GLU A 177 -5.18 -2.04 -35.30
#